data_AF-X1IK20-F1
#
_entry.id   AF-X1IK20-F1
#
_cell.length_a   1.000
_cell.length_b   1.000
_cell.length_c   1.000
_cell.angle_alpha   90.00
_cell.angle_beta   90.00
_cell.angle_gamma   90.00
#
_symmetry.space_group_name_H-M   'P 1'
#
loop_
_entity.id
_entity.type
_entity.pdbx_description
1 polymer ?
#
loop_
_entity_poly.entity_id
_entity_poly.type
_entity_poly.pdbx_seq_one_letter_code
_entity_poly.pdbx_strand_id
1 'polypeptide(L)'
;TLIEMGSGGGAGRLSAVEGWGGNGGANIYLRAQKINIDSSYIETNGENGDSAAIVAGGGGSGGGIMIWTDSTAIHNSEINADGGEGGHADIYGGYGGGGAGGGRIKIFYTTWLDTSGIALSVQGGAEGTGGWGNGEPGMPGSIHIELITGITEIANKVTKIFFIHSNPIKDIAKITCANIPLKLHLYDVSGRIVKTIWLKNNTEFIRLNDLEQGIYFLKSNEENKPAHKIILLK
;
A
#
# COMPACT_ATOMS: atom_id res chain seq x y z
N THR A 1 -15.85 -6.00 6.44
CA THR A 1 -14.51 -6.64 6.45
C THR A 1 -13.64 -5.88 7.43
N LEU A 2 -13.65 -6.27 8.69
CA LEU A 2 -12.93 -5.56 9.76
C LEU A 2 -11.49 -6.08 9.87
N ILE A 3 -10.55 -5.17 10.08
CA ILE A 3 -9.14 -5.41 10.41
C ILE A 3 -8.85 -4.53 11.63
N GLU A 4 -8.21 -5.06 12.67
CA GLU A 4 -8.06 -4.36 13.96
C GLU A 4 -6.60 -4.42 14.43
N MET A 5 -6.27 -3.54 15.36
CA MET A 5 -4.99 -3.61 16.09
C MET A 5 -4.94 -4.82 17.01
N GLY A 6 -3.72 -5.22 17.38
CA GLY A 6 -3.47 -6.24 18.38
C GLY A 6 -3.72 -5.71 19.79
N SER A 7 -3.99 -6.62 20.73
CA SER A 7 -4.11 -6.33 22.15
C SER A 7 -2.76 -6.47 22.86
N GLY A 8 -2.54 -5.69 23.91
CA GLY A 8 -1.38 -5.88 24.80
C GLY A 8 -1.46 -7.17 25.61
N GLY A 9 -0.30 -7.64 26.07
CA GLY A 9 -0.16 -8.80 26.94
C GLY A 9 -0.54 -8.52 28.39
N GLY A 10 -0.84 -9.59 29.13
CA GLY A 10 -1.08 -9.50 30.57
C GLY A 10 0.23 -9.26 31.36
N ALA A 11 0.18 -8.41 32.39
CA ALA A 11 1.30 -8.22 33.28
C ALA A 11 1.44 -9.40 34.26
N GLY A 12 2.69 -9.83 34.49
CA GLY A 12 3.03 -10.80 35.50
C GLY A 12 3.01 -10.17 36.90
N ARG A 13 2.20 -10.74 37.81
CA ARG A 13 2.05 -10.22 39.18
C ARG A 13 1.80 -11.33 40.19
N LEU A 14 2.64 -11.36 41.23
CA LEU A 14 2.39 -12.13 42.45
C LEU A 14 1.99 -11.20 43.62
N SER A 15 2.84 -10.23 43.95
CA SER A 15 2.60 -9.24 45.01
C SER A 15 2.62 -7.81 44.47
N ALA A 16 3.60 -7.50 43.61
CA ALA A 16 3.68 -6.32 42.75
C ALA A 16 3.80 -6.74 41.28
N VAL A 17 3.64 -5.79 40.35
CA VAL A 17 3.92 -6.03 38.93
C VAL A 17 5.43 -6.19 38.77
N GLU A 18 5.86 -7.30 38.19
CA GLU A 18 7.28 -7.61 37.99
C GLU A 18 7.63 -7.70 36.50
N GLY A 19 6.78 -8.35 35.70
CA GLY A 19 6.89 -8.36 34.23
C GLY A 19 5.75 -7.59 33.58
N TRP A 20 6.08 -6.63 32.71
CA TRP A 20 5.08 -5.94 31.90
C TRP A 20 4.70 -6.79 30.69
N GLY A 21 3.42 -6.74 30.31
CA GLY A 21 2.98 -7.38 29.08
C GLY A 21 3.46 -6.61 27.85
N GLY A 22 3.75 -7.33 26.77
CA GLY A 22 4.16 -6.72 25.50
C GLY A 22 3.05 -5.91 24.85
N ASN A 23 3.40 -4.86 24.09
CA ASN A 23 2.43 -4.08 23.34
C ASN A 23 1.85 -4.88 22.17
N GLY A 24 0.56 -4.67 21.87
CA GLY A 24 -0.09 -5.25 20.70
C GLY A 24 0.35 -4.59 19.39
N GLY A 25 0.31 -5.34 18.30
CA GLY A 25 0.68 -4.88 16.98
C GLY A 25 -0.25 -3.82 16.40
N ALA A 26 0.27 -2.99 15.49
CA ALA A 26 -0.48 -1.92 14.85
C ALA A 26 -1.53 -2.43 13.84
N ASN A 27 -2.27 -1.49 13.23
CA ASN A 27 -3.12 -1.76 12.08
C ASN A 27 -2.61 -0.98 10.87
N ILE A 28 -2.40 -1.68 9.76
CA ILE A 28 -2.04 -1.10 8.47
C ILE A 28 -3.18 -1.37 7.48
N TYR A 29 -3.73 -0.30 6.92
CA TYR A 29 -4.71 -0.38 5.86
C TYR A 29 -4.26 0.38 4.61
N LEU A 30 -3.97 -0.35 3.54
CA LEU A 30 -3.61 0.20 2.24
C LEU A 30 -4.79 0.10 1.28
N ARG A 31 -5.21 1.24 0.72
CA ARG A 31 -6.28 1.30 -0.28
C ARG A 31 -5.89 2.18 -1.46
N ALA A 32 -5.83 1.60 -2.65
CA ALA A 32 -5.57 2.34 -3.89
C ALA A 32 -6.08 1.55 -5.11
N GLN A 33 -6.15 2.17 -6.29
CA GLN A 33 -6.43 1.42 -7.54
C GLN A 33 -5.28 0.46 -7.88
N LYS A 34 -4.05 0.88 -7.61
CA LYS A 34 -2.85 0.10 -7.87
C LYS A 34 -1.91 0.20 -6.69
N ILE A 35 -1.41 -0.94 -6.23
CA ILE A 35 -0.37 -1.05 -5.20
C ILE A 35 0.77 -1.88 -5.78
N ASN A 36 1.99 -1.37 -5.67
CA ASN A 36 3.21 -2.12 -5.98
C ASN A 36 4.06 -2.12 -4.71
N ILE A 37 4.35 -3.32 -4.19
CA ILE A 37 5.19 -3.54 -3.03
C ILE A 37 6.35 -4.42 -3.51
N ASP A 38 7.53 -3.84 -3.62
CA ASP A 38 8.73 -4.53 -4.11
C ASP A 38 9.81 -4.48 -3.03
N SER A 39 10.38 -5.65 -2.70
CA SER A 39 11.52 -5.76 -1.76
C SER A 39 11.29 -5.00 -0.44
N SER A 40 10.11 -5.15 0.14
CA SER A 40 9.65 -4.38 1.29
C SER A 40 9.27 -5.28 2.47
N TYR A 41 9.25 -4.68 3.66
CA TYR A 41 8.80 -5.29 4.91
C TYR A 41 7.58 -4.52 5.42
N ILE A 42 6.47 -5.21 5.64
CA ILE A 42 5.27 -4.66 6.28
C ILE A 42 4.98 -5.48 7.51
N GLU A 43 5.18 -4.90 8.68
CA GLU A 43 5.00 -5.61 9.95
C GLU A 43 4.00 -4.92 10.87
N THR A 44 3.21 -5.76 11.54
CA THR A 44 2.32 -5.38 12.65
C THR A 44 2.46 -6.39 13.77
N ASN A 45 3.69 -6.81 14.05
CA ASN A 45 3.96 -7.80 15.08
C ASN A 45 3.63 -7.25 16.47
N GLY A 46 3.21 -8.13 17.38
CA GLY A 46 3.17 -7.81 18.79
C GLY A 46 4.55 -7.91 19.45
N GLU A 47 4.77 -7.14 20.52
CA GLU A 47 6.02 -7.16 21.26
C GLU A 47 6.04 -8.32 22.27
N ASN A 48 7.24 -8.79 22.60
CA ASN A 48 7.43 -9.79 23.64
C ASN A 48 7.07 -9.22 25.03
N GLY A 49 6.62 -10.10 25.92
CA GLY A 49 6.45 -9.76 27.33
C GLY A 49 7.79 -9.69 28.06
N ASP A 50 7.86 -8.89 29.12
CA ASP A 50 9.07 -8.76 29.93
C ASP A 50 9.32 -10.02 30.75
N SER A 51 10.57 -10.47 30.75
CA SER A 51 11.07 -11.41 31.74
C SER A 51 11.09 -10.78 33.13
N ALA A 52 10.91 -11.61 34.16
CA ALA A 52 10.82 -11.15 35.54
C ALA A 52 11.40 -12.17 36.51
N ALA A 53 11.58 -11.76 37.76
CA ALA A 53 12.11 -12.65 38.79
C ALA A 53 11.13 -13.80 39.10
N ILE A 54 9.87 -13.49 39.43
CA ILE A 54 8.88 -14.51 39.82
C ILE A 54 7.79 -14.70 38.78
N VAL A 55 7.14 -13.63 38.29
CA VAL A 55 6.03 -13.76 37.33
C VAL A 55 6.27 -12.85 36.14
N ALA A 56 6.54 -13.45 34.98
CA ALA A 56 6.83 -12.73 33.74
C ALA A 56 5.57 -12.23 33.02
N GLY A 57 5.73 -11.24 32.15
CA GLY A 57 4.66 -10.69 31.34
C GLY A 57 4.34 -11.56 30.12
N GLY A 58 3.09 -11.54 29.67
CA GLY A 58 2.69 -12.17 28.41
C GLY A 58 3.04 -11.31 27.18
N GLY A 59 3.18 -11.94 26.03
CA GLY A 59 3.38 -11.22 24.77
C GLY A 59 2.15 -10.40 24.34
N GLY A 60 2.37 -9.39 23.51
CA GLY A 60 1.30 -8.67 22.80
C GLY A 60 0.90 -9.37 21.51
N SER A 61 -0.38 -9.30 21.13
CA SER A 61 -0.87 -10.00 19.94
C SER A 61 -0.45 -9.31 18.65
N GLY A 62 -0.32 -10.09 17.57
CA GLY A 62 -0.16 -9.55 16.23
C GLY A 62 -1.35 -8.66 15.84
N GLY A 63 -1.05 -7.66 15.01
CA GLY A 63 -1.99 -6.67 14.53
C GLY A 63 -2.69 -7.07 13.23
N GLY A 64 -3.08 -6.06 12.47
CA GLY A 64 -3.91 -6.24 11.29
C GLY A 64 -3.31 -5.57 10.06
N ILE A 65 -3.16 -6.32 8.96
CA ILE A 65 -2.73 -5.79 7.67
C ILE A 65 -3.84 -6.03 6.66
N MET A 66 -4.36 -4.97 6.05
CA MET A 66 -5.33 -5.05 4.98
C MET A 66 -4.83 -4.30 3.74
N ILE A 67 -4.80 -5.02 2.62
CA ILE A 67 -4.50 -4.47 1.29
C ILE A 67 -5.77 -4.58 0.46
N TRP A 68 -6.29 -3.45 -0.02
CA TRP A 68 -7.48 -3.39 -0.86
C TRP A 68 -7.18 -2.63 -2.14
N THR A 69 -7.22 -3.33 -3.26
CA THR A 69 -6.78 -2.78 -4.55
C THR A 69 -7.62 -3.26 -5.72
N ASP A 70 -7.47 -2.62 -6.89
CA ASP A 70 -7.92 -3.25 -8.13
C ASP A 70 -6.84 -4.20 -8.66
N SER A 71 -5.60 -3.72 -8.68
CA SER A 71 -4.42 -4.41 -9.20
C SER A 71 -3.28 -4.34 -8.20
N THR A 72 -2.62 -5.45 -7.87
CA THR A 72 -1.45 -5.41 -6.99
C THR A 72 -0.35 -6.39 -7.37
N ALA A 73 0.88 -5.89 -7.34
CA ALA A 73 2.09 -6.71 -7.33
C ALA A 73 2.71 -6.62 -5.93
N ILE A 74 2.99 -7.78 -5.35
CA ILE A 74 3.76 -7.93 -4.12
C ILE A 74 4.90 -8.88 -4.44
N HIS A 75 6.08 -8.31 -4.70
CA HIS A 75 7.26 -9.05 -5.15
C HIS A 75 8.34 -9.07 -4.09
N ASN A 76 8.87 -10.27 -3.81
CA ASN A 76 10.02 -10.46 -2.92
C ASN A 76 9.88 -9.68 -1.60
N SER A 77 8.70 -9.73 -0.99
CA SER A 77 8.36 -8.91 0.18
C SER A 77 7.84 -9.77 1.31
N GLU A 78 8.06 -9.31 2.54
CA GLU A 78 7.64 -9.99 3.76
C GLU A 78 6.55 -9.18 4.45
N ILE A 79 5.43 -9.84 4.76
CA ILE A 79 4.29 -9.23 5.42
C ILE A 79 3.95 -10.06 6.65
N ASN A 80 4.19 -9.47 7.82
CA ASN A 80 4.11 -10.16 9.10
C ASN A 80 3.10 -9.50 10.04
N ALA A 81 2.32 -10.33 10.71
CA ALA A 81 1.48 -9.94 11.82
C ALA A 81 1.59 -11.03 12.89
N ASP A 82 2.79 -11.30 13.36
CA ASP A 82 3.07 -12.34 14.36
C ASP A 82 2.77 -11.85 15.78
N GLY A 83 2.42 -12.78 16.67
CA GLY A 83 2.30 -12.51 18.10
C GLY A 83 3.66 -12.50 18.80
N GLY A 84 3.79 -11.67 19.84
CA GLY A 84 4.97 -11.64 20.69
C GLY A 84 5.05 -12.84 21.63
N GLU A 85 6.26 -13.22 21.99
CA GLU A 85 6.56 -14.29 22.95
C GLU A 85 6.27 -13.87 24.39
N GLY A 86 5.98 -14.84 25.25
CA GLY A 86 5.91 -14.62 26.70
C GLY A 86 7.30 -14.44 27.32
N GLY A 87 7.41 -13.60 28.35
CA GLY A 87 8.65 -13.40 29.08
C GLY A 87 9.04 -14.60 29.95
N HIS A 88 10.32 -14.73 30.30
CA HIS A 88 10.83 -15.83 31.12
C HIS A 88 10.93 -15.44 32.60
N ALA A 89 10.80 -16.42 33.49
CA ALA A 89 11.08 -16.24 34.91
C ALA A 89 12.55 -16.59 35.23
N ASP A 90 13.27 -15.66 35.86
CA ASP A 90 14.71 -15.79 36.12
C ASP A 90 15.05 -16.77 37.26
N ILE A 91 14.11 -16.98 38.19
CA ILE A 91 14.33 -17.83 39.36
C ILE A 91 13.67 -19.20 39.14
N TYR A 92 14.30 -20.27 39.65
CA TYR A 92 13.82 -21.67 39.62
C TYR A 92 12.41 -21.90 40.18
N GLY A 93 11.78 -20.89 40.77
CA GLY A 93 10.40 -20.95 41.22
C GLY A 93 9.58 -19.77 40.71
N GLY A 94 9.49 -19.59 39.40
CA GLY A 94 8.63 -18.56 38.80
C GLY A 94 7.69 -19.10 37.73
N TYR A 95 6.78 -18.25 37.28
CA TYR A 95 5.85 -18.51 36.18
C TYR A 95 6.28 -17.75 34.92
N GLY A 96 6.48 -18.49 33.83
CA GLY A 96 6.70 -17.90 32.50
C GLY A 96 5.43 -17.25 31.96
N GLY A 97 5.59 -16.19 31.16
CA GLY A 97 4.47 -15.52 30.49
C GLY A 97 3.85 -16.35 29.37
N GLY A 98 2.59 -16.09 29.04
CA GLY A 98 1.96 -16.69 27.87
C GLY A 98 2.38 -16.01 26.57
N GLY A 99 2.48 -16.78 25.49
CA GLY A 99 2.65 -16.25 24.14
C GLY A 99 1.36 -15.65 23.60
N ALA A 100 1.46 -14.68 22.70
CA ALA A 100 0.30 -13.98 22.17
C ALA A 100 -0.17 -14.53 20.83
N GLY A 101 -1.46 -14.39 20.54
CA GLY A 101 -2.02 -14.81 19.26
C GLY A 101 -1.44 -14.02 18.07
N GLY A 102 -1.32 -14.70 16.93
CA GLY A 102 -1.01 -14.06 15.65
C GLY A 102 -2.16 -13.17 15.15
N GLY A 103 -1.81 -12.24 14.29
CA GLY A 103 -2.66 -11.22 13.73
C GLY A 103 -3.43 -11.64 12.48
N ARG A 104 -3.85 -10.66 11.68
CA ARG A 104 -4.69 -10.90 10.49
C ARG A 104 -4.06 -10.22 9.28
N ILE A 105 -3.87 -10.96 8.19
CA ILE A 105 -3.48 -10.41 6.90
C ILE A 105 -4.62 -10.63 5.92
N LYS A 106 -5.11 -9.57 5.28
CA LYS A 106 -6.20 -9.61 4.30
C LYS A 106 -5.81 -8.91 3.01
N ILE A 107 -5.93 -9.59 1.88
CA ILE A 107 -5.64 -9.04 0.55
C ILE A 107 -6.89 -9.17 -0.32
N PHE A 108 -7.43 -8.03 -0.74
CA PHE A 108 -8.56 -7.94 -1.64
C PHE A 108 -8.13 -7.29 -2.96
N TYR A 109 -8.47 -7.93 -4.07
CA TYR A 109 -8.16 -7.45 -5.42
C TYR A 109 -9.37 -7.61 -6.35
N THR A 110 -9.42 -6.87 -7.47
CA THR A 110 -10.55 -6.98 -8.45
C THR A 110 -10.10 -7.37 -9.86
N THR A 111 -8.85 -7.10 -10.23
CA THR A 111 -8.32 -7.30 -11.59
C THR A 111 -7.21 -8.35 -11.63
N TRP A 112 -6.08 -8.10 -10.96
CA TRP A 112 -4.97 -9.04 -10.91
C TRP A 112 -4.17 -8.91 -9.61
N LEU A 113 -3.60 -10.03 -9.19
CA LEU A 113 -2.75 -10.18 -8.01
C LEU A 113 -1.51 -10.98 -8.44
N ASP A 114 -0.33 -10.41 -8.24
CA ASP A 114 0.95 -11.11 -8.36
C ASP A 114 1.61 -11.18 -6.98
N THR A 115 1.88 -12.39 -6.52
CA THR A 115 2.46 -12.71 -5.21
C THR A 115 3.81 -13.41 -5.34
N SER A 116 4.49 -13.29 -6.49
CA SER A 116 5.75 -13.97 -6.71
C SER A 116 6.81 -13.54 -5.67
N GLY A 117 7.31 -14.53 -4.91
CA GLY A 117 8.30 -14.29 -3.86
C GLY A 117 7.75 -13.61 -2.60
N ILE A 118 6.43 -13.57 -2.38
CA ILE A 118 5.87 -13.10 -1.12
C ILE A 118 6.11 -14.10 0.02
N ALA A 119 6.45 -13.59 1.20
CA ALA A 119 6.41 -14.32 2.46
C ALA A 119 5.33 -13.69 3.36
N LEU A 120 4.42 -14.52 3.90
CA LEU A 120 3.34 -14.08 4.79
C LEU A 120 3.46 -14.83 6.11
N SER A 121 3.46 -14.12 7.24
CA SER A 121 3.50 -14.72 8.57
C SER A 121 2.43 -14.16 9.50
N VAL A 122 1.77 -15.06 10.23
CA VAL A 122 0.76 -14.77 11.26
C VAL A 122 0.89 -15.76 12.43
N GLN A 123 2.10 -16.14 12.79
CA GLN A 123 2.36 -17.08 13.87
C GLN A 123 1.93 -16.51 15.23
N GLY A 124 1.56 -17.39 16.14
CA GLY A 124 1.48 -17.02 17.56
C GLY A 124 2.87 -17.00 18.19
N GLY A 125 3.04 -16.23 19.25
CA GLY A 125 4.27 -16.21 20.03
C GLY A 125 4.43 -17.46 20.88
N ALA A 126 5.68 -17.83 21.15
CA ALA A 126 6.02 -18.92 22.06
C ALA A 126 5.67 -18.58 23.52
N GLU A 127 5.47 -19.61 24.34
CA GLU A 127 5.40 -19.45 25.79
C GLU A 127 6.75 -19.06 26.39
N GLY A 128 6.71 -18.29 27.46
CA GLY A 128 7.84 -18.06 28.33
C GLY A 128 8.08 -19.25 29.25
N THR A 129 9.27 -19.32 29.84
CA THR A 129 9.69 -20.46 30.68
C THR A 129 9.74 -20.08 32.16
N GLY A 130 9.29 -20.97 33.03
CA GLY A 130 9.35 -20.82 34.49
C GLY A 130 9.36 -22.17 35.21
N GLY A 131 9.92 -22.18 36.43
CA GLY A 131 10.05 -23.41 37.22
C GLY A 131 8.77 -23.91 37.90
N TRP A 132 7.77 -23.03 38.10
CA TRP A 132 6.46 -23.39 38.65
C TRP A 132 5.39 -23.65 37.58
N GLY A 133 5.65 -23.21 36.35
CA GLY A 133 4.76 -23.39 35.22
C GLY A 133 5.00 -22.33 34.14
N ASN A 134 4.51 -22.61 32.95
CA ASN A 134 4.56 -21.69 31.82
C ASN A 134 3.15 -21.23 31.48
N GLY A 135 3.05 -20.03 30.89
CA GLY A 135 1.84 -19.68 30.15
C GLY A 135 1.70 -20.56 28.91
N GLU A 136 0.54 -20.48 28.26
CA GLU A 136 0.32 -21.20 27.00
C GLU A 136 0.91 -20.42 25.83
N PRO A 137 1.32 -21.10 24.75
CA PRO A 137 1.73 -20.43 23.52
C PRO A 137 0.53 -19.79 22.82
N GLY A 138 0.80 -18.76 22.02
CA GLY A 138 -0.21 -18.11 21.21
C GLY A 138 -0.68 -18.96 20.04
N MET A 139 -1.96 -18.87 19.70
CA MET A 139 -2.47 -19.48 18.47
C MET A 139 -2.08 -18.65 17.24
N PRO A 140 -1.80 -19.28 16.09
CA PRO A 140 -1.66 -18.57 14.84
C PRO A 140 -2.90 -17.78 14.46
N GLY A 141 -2.67 -16.67 13.78
CA GLY A 141 -3.68 -15.81 13.19
C GLY A 141 -4.21 -16.34 11.86
N SER A 142 -4.60 -15.43 10.97
CA SER A 142 -5.21 -15.81 9.69
C SER A 142 -4.76 -14.97 8.51
N ILE A 143 -4.66 -15.63 7.36
CA ILE A 143 -4.40 -15.01 6.06
C ILE A 143 -5.65 -15.22 5.19
N HIS A 144 -6.16 -14.15 4.62
CA HIS A 144 -7.32 -14.17 3.71
C HIS A 144 -7.00 -13.44 2.42
N ILE A 145 -7.13 -14.12 1.28
CA ILE A 145 -6.89 -13.53 -0.04
C ILE A 145 -8.14 -13.76 -0.89
N GLU A 146 -8.72 -12.69 -1.42
CA GLU A 146 -10.00 -12.77 -2.14
C GLU A 146 -10.05 -11.83 -3.35
N LEU A 147 -10.49 -12.39 -4.47
CA LEU A 147 -10.92 -11.63 -5.64
C LEU A 147 -12.35 -11.12 -5.41
N ILE A 148 -12.52 -9.81 -5.31
CA ILE A 148 -13.84 -9.18 -5.21
C ILE A 148 -14.40 -9.02 -6.62
N THR A 149 -15.26 -9.95 -7.02
CA THR A 149 -16.05 -9.84 -8.26
C THR A 149 -17.30 -9.00 -8.00
N GLY A 150 -17.14 -7.68 -8.00
CA GLY A 150 -18.26 -6.74 -8.12
C GLY A 150 -18.48 -6.32 -9.57
N ILE A 151 -19.67 -5.83 -9.91
CA ILE A 151 -19.86 -5.02 -11.13
C ILE A 151 -19.04 -3.74 -10.91
N THR A 152 -17.78 -3.80 -11.27
CA THR A 152 -16.88 -2.66 -11.22
C THR A 152 -17.26 -1.80 -12.41
N GLU A 153 -17.78 -0.60 -12.16
CA GLU A 153 -17.88 0.40 -13.23
C GLU A 153 -16.46 0.53 -13.78
N ILE A 154 -16.24 0.02 -14.99
CA ILE A 154 -15.01 0.27 -15.72
C ILE A 154 -15.05 1.76 -15.99
N ALA A 155 -14.50 2.55 -15.08
CA ALA A 155 -14.03 3.88 -15.38
C ALA A 155 -13.01 3.65 -16.49
N ASN A 156 -13.46 3.79 -17.74
CA ASN A 156 -12.61 3.80 -18.91
C ASN A 156 -11.57 4.87 -18.62
N LYS A 157 -10.43 4.44 -18.08
CA LYS A 157 -9.30 5.30 -17.77
C LYS A 157 -8.80 5.70 -19.13
N VAL A 158 -9.29 6.84 -19.61
CA VAL A 158 -8.92 7.36 -20.91
C VAL A 158 -7.42 7.64 -20.83
N THR A 159 -6.61 6.69 -21.29
CA THR A 159 -5.16 6.80 -21.26
C THR A 159 -4.78 8.05 -22.02
N LYS A 160 -4.31 9.08 -21.30
CA LYS A 160 -3.80 10.30 -21.93
C LYS A 160 -2.55 9.92 -22.70
N ILE A 161 -2.63 10.00 -24.02
CA ILE A 161 -1.54 9.61 -24.93
C ILE A 161 -0.38 10.60 -24.87
N PHE A 162 -0.68 11.86 -24.55
CA PHE A 162 0.31 12.93 -24.45
C PHE A 162 -0.01 13.91 -23.31
N PHE A 163 1.03 14.55 -22.79
CA PHE A 163 1.00 15.61 -21.78
C PHE A 163 1.55 16.90 -22.37
N ILE A 164 1.05 18.05 -21.91
CA ILE A 164 1.48 19.38 -22.36
C ILE A 164 1.94 20.16 -21.14
N HIS A 165 3.19 20.65 -21.19
CA HIS A 165 3.77 21.49 -20.16
C HIS A 165 4.47 22.71 -20.80
N SER A 166 4.43 23.89 -20.20
CA SER A 166 3.51 24.31 -19.13
C SER A 166 2.10 24.52 -19.67
N ASN A 167 1.13 24.79 -18.81
CA ASN A 167 -0.16 25.34 -19.20
C ASN A 167 -0.65 26.21 -18.03
N PRO A 168 -0.75 27.55 -18.17
CA PRO A 168 -0.67 28.35 -19.40
C PRO A 168 0.70 28.38 -20.11
N ILE A 169 0.70 28.71 -21.39
CA ILE A 169 1.87 28.76 -22.30
C ILE A 169 2.09 30.19 -22.77
N LYS A 170 3.36 30.62 -22.88
CA LYS A 170 3.71 31.89 -23.54
C LYS A 170 4.06 31.68 -25.01
N ASP A 171 5.19 31.01 -25.26
CA ASP A 171 5.70 30.84 -26.62
C ASP A 171 5.89 29.38 -27.03
N ILE A 172 6.26 28.51 -26.08
CA ILE A 172 6.71 27.15 -26.36
C ILE A 172 5.93 26.15 -25.51
N ALA A 173 5.29 25.19 -26.17
CA ALA A 173 4.67 24.04 -25.56
C ALA A 173 5.64 22.85 -25.60
N LYS A 174 5.98 22.28 -24.44
CA LYS A 174 6.62 20.97 -24.35
C LYS A 174 5.53 19.90 -24.38
N ILE A 175 5.56 19.04 -25.38
CA ILE A 175 4.63 17.92 -25.51
C ILE A 175 5.41 16.62 -25.28
N THR A 176 4.92 15.79 -24.36
CA THR A 176 5.50 14.46 -24.10
C THR A 176 4.47 13.39 -24.48
N CYS A 177 4.87 12.38 -25.25
CA CYS A 177 4.01 11.34 -25.77
C CYS A 177 4.65 9.96 -25.60
N ALA A 178 3.86 8.96 -25.18
CA ALA A 178 4.34 7.59 -25.01
C ALA A 178 4.39 6.80 -26.34
N ASN A 179 3.49 7.12 -27.27
CA ASN A 179 3.34 6.41 -28.54
C ASN A 179 3.69 7.35 -29.70
N ILE A 180 4.76 7.04 -30.42
CA ILE A 180 5.22 7.77 -31.60
C ILE A 180 5.34 6.84 -32.81
N PRO A 181 5.20 7.35 -34.05
CA PRO A 181 4.91 8.75 -34.41
C PRO A 181 3.45 9.12 -34.16
N LEU A 182 3.18 10.37 -33.77
CA LEU A 182 1.82 10.85 -33.50
C LEU A 182 1.53 12.17 -34.20
N LYS A 183 0.40 12.22 -34.92
CA LYS A 183 -0.13 13.44 -35.53
C LYS A 183 -1.14 14.09 -34.59
N LEU A 184 -0.86 15.35 -34.24
CA LEU A 184 -1.72 16.19 -33.42
C LEU A 184 -2.28 17.35 -34.22
N HIS A 185 -3.52 17.71 -33.94
CA HIS A 185 -4.21 18.86 -34.49
C HIS A 185 -4.54 19.83 -33.35
N LEU A 186 -4.17 21.09 -33.54
CA LEU A 186 -4.50 22.17 -32.64
C LEU A 186 -5.70 22.93 -33.21
N TYR A 187 -6.75 23.04 -32.40
CA TYR A 187 -8.00 23.69 -32.75
C TYR A 187 -8.17 24.98 -31.96
N ASP A 188 -8.76 26.00 -32.57
CA ASP A 188 -9.28 27.16 -31.84
C ASP A 188 -10.65 26.84 -31.20
N VAL A 189 -11.20 27.79 -30.43
CA VAL A 189 -12.51 27.64 -29.77
C VAL A 189 -13.69 27.46 -30.73
N SER A 190 -13.53 27.80 -32.02
CA SER A 190 -14.54 27.58 -33.05
C SER A 190 -14.47 26.17 -33.66
N GLY A 191 -13.48 25.37 -33.26
CA GLY A 191 -13.26 24.02 -33.80
C GLY A 191 -12.48 24.01 -35.13
N ARG A 192 -11.88 25.12 -35.54
CA ARG A 192 -11.03 25.17 -36.74
C ARG A 192 -9.61 24.75 -36.40
N ILE A 193 -9.01 23.93 -37.26
CA ILE A 193 -7.60 23.55 -37.14
C ILE A 193 -6.73 24.77 -37.46
N VAL A 194 -5.96 25.21 -36.48
CA VAL A 194 -4.99 26.32 -36.62
C VAL A 194 -3.56 25.83 -36.81
N LYS A 195 -3.25 24.59 -36.39
CA LYS A 195 -1.91 24.00 -36.55
C LYS A 195 -1.96 22.48 -36.58
N THR A 196 -1.05 21.86 -37.33
CA THR A 196 -0.83 20.41 -37.33
C THR A 196 0.61 20.12 -36.91
N ILE A 197 0.78 19.21 -35.96
CA ILE A 197 2.06 18.88 -35.33
C ILE A 197 2.32 17.39 -35.54
N TRP A 198 3.53 17.06 -35.97
CA TRP A 198 3.97 15.67 -36.14
C TRP A 198 5.06 15.36 -35.12
N LEU A 199 4.69 14.63 -34.07
CA LEU A 199 5.64 14.17 -33.05
C LEU A 199 6.41 12.98 -33.60
N LYS A 200 7.73 13.14 -33.72
CA LYS A 200 8.68 12.08 -34.09
C LYS A 200 9.45 11.56 -32.89
N ASN A 201 9.51 12.34 -31.81
CA ASN A 201 10.18 11.97 -30.56
C ASN A 201 9.19 11.94 -29.40
N ASN A 202 9.52 11.18 -28.35
CA ASN A 202 8.72 11.09 -27.12
C ASN A 202 8.56 12.43 -26.40
N THR A 203 9.39 13.42 -26.72
CA THR A 203 9.26 14.80 -26.22
C THR A 203 9.66 15.78 -27.31
N GLU A 204 8.81 16.77 -27.57
CA GLU A 204 9.08 17.84 -28.53
C GLU A 204 8.64 19.20 -28.01
N PHE A 205 9.32 20.24 -28.50
CA PHE A 205 9.02 21.64 -28.18
C PHE A 205 8.38 22.32 -29.39
N ILE A 206 7.14 22.74 -29.24
CA ILE A 206 6.36 23.36 -30.31
C ILE A 206 6.23 24.86 -30.03
N ARG A 207 6.64 25.67 -31.01
CA ARG A 207 6.44 27.12 -30.97
C ARG A 207 4.99 27.47 -31.33
N LEU A 208 4.36 28.31 -30.53
CA LEU A 208 2.97 28.79 -30.67
C LEU A 208 2.88 30.32 -30.77
N ASN A 209 4.01 31.00 -30.94
CA ASN A 209 4.10 32.46 -31.04
C ASN A 209 3.40 33.04 -32.30
N ASP A 210 3.14 32.20 -33.29
CA ASP A 210 2.35 32.50 -34.49
C ASP A 210 0.84 32.55 -34.25
N LEU A 211 0.37 32.17 -33.06
CA LEU A 211 -1.04 32.15 -32.69
C LEU A 211 -1.39 33.35 -31.80
N GLU A 212 -2.67 33.73 -31.79
CA GLU A 212 -3.19 34.77 -30.92
C GLU A 212 -3.36 34.29 -29.47
N GLN A 213 -3.41 35.24 -28.53
CA GLN A 213 -3.75 34.90 -27.14
C GLN A 213 -5.15 34.26 -27.10
N GLY A 214 -5.30 33.14 -26.38
CA GLY A 214 -6.60 32.46 -26.32
C GLY A 214 -6.56 31.03 -25.79
N ILE A 215 -7.71 30.37 -25.91
CA ILE A 215 -7.89 28.96 -25.56
C ILE A 215 -7.80 28.11 -26.83
N TYR A 216 -7.00 27.06 -26.76
CA TYR A 216 -6.84 26.10 -27.84
C TYR A 216 -7.06 24.69 -27.34
N PHE A 217 -7.40 23.78 -28.25
CA PHE A 217 -7.59 22.37 -27.95
C PHE A 217 -6.65 21.53 -28.81
N LEU A 218 -5.75 20.77 -28.18
CA LEU A 218 -4.86 19.86 -28.87
C LEU A 218 -5.42 18.44 -28.83
N LYS A 219 -5.59 17.81 -29.99
CA LYS A 219 -6.17 16.47 -30.12
C LYS A 219 -5.33 15.60 -31.05
N SER A 220 -5.23 14.30 -30.76
CA SER A 220 -4.69 13.32 -31.70
C SER A 220 -5.67 13.01 -32.83
N ASN A 221 -5.16 12.53 -33.95
CA ASN A 221 -5.99 12.05 -35.06
C ASN A 221 -6.71 10.72 -34.76
N GLU A 222 -6.38 10.05 -33.65
CA GLU A 222 -7.09 8.86 -33.20
C GLU A 222 -8.52 9.19 -32.75
N GLU A 223 -9.47 8.38 -33.21
CA GLU A 223 -10.89 8.49 -32.89
C GLU A 223 -11.14 8.25 -31.39
N ASN A 224 -12.12 8.95 -30.81
CA ASN A 224 -12.52 8.84 -29.39
C ASN A 224 -11.45 9.21 -28.33
N LYS A 225 -10.38 9.92 -28.69
CA LYS A 225 -9.42 10.47 -27.71
C LYS A 225 -9.79 11.89 -27.26
N PRO A 226 -9.62 12.22 -25.97
CA PRO A 226 -10.00 13.51 -25.42
C PRO A 226 -9.01 14.59 -25.88
N ALA A 227 -9.53 15.80 -26.06
CA ALA A 227 -8.70 16.96 -26.36
C ALA A 227 -8.07 17.54 -25.08
N HIS A 228 -6.85 18.06 -25.20
CA HIS A 228 -6.18 18.79 -24.13
C HIS A 228 -6.34 20.29 -24.33
N LYS A 229 -6.88 20.97 -23.31
CA LYS A 229 -7.01 22.43 -23.30
C LYS A 229 -5.66 23.09 -23.08
N ILE A 230 -5.31 24.05 -23.92
CA ILE A 230 -4.15 24.94 -23.81
C ILE A 230 -4.66 26.37 -23.60
N ILE A 231 -4.07 27.09 -22.66
CA ILE A 231 -4.27 28.53 -22.48
C ILE A 231 -2.99 29.22 -22.95
N LEU A 232 -3.05 29.91 -24.09
CA LEU A 232 -1.92 30.67 -24.63
C LEU A 232 -2.04 32.13 -24.17
N LEU A 233 -0.97 32.64 -23.55
CA LEU A 233 -0.86 34.00 -23.03
C LEU A 233 0.26 34.71 -23.78
N LYS A 234 0.02 35.93 -24.26
CA LYS A 234 1.09 36.81 -24.77
C LYS A 234 1.59 37.71 -23.64
#